data_AF-A0A3P7NFR5-F1
#
_entry.id   AF-A0A3P7NFR5-F1
#
_cell.length_a   1.000
_cell.length_b   1.000
_cell.length_c   1.000
_cell.angle_alpha   90.00
_cell.angle_beta   90.00
_cell.angle_gamma   90.00
#
_symmetry.space_group_name_H-M   'P 1'
#
loop_
_entity.id
_entity.type
_entity.pdbx_description
1 polymer ?
#
loop_
_entity_poly.entity_id
_entity_poly.type
_entity_poly.pdbx_seq_one_letter_code
_entity_poly.pdbx_strand_id
1 'polypeptide(L)' 'MKLFNSRDFKLHVDPEYGNCYTFNFNDSVELKNSRAGPMYGLRLLLDVHQDDYMPTTEAAGVRIVVHEQVGYGF' A
#
# COMPACT_ATOMS: atom_id res chain seq x y z
N MET A 1 13.23 14.02 -2.13
CA MET A 1 11.89 13.42 -1.98
C MET A 1 11.42 13.01 -3.35
N LYS A 2 11.22 11.71 -3.60
CA LYS A 2 10.72 11.18 -4.87
C LYS A 2 9.19 11.08 -4.77
N LEU A 3 8.49 11.55 -5.80
CA LEU A 3 7.04 11.35 -5.92
C LEU A 3 6.80 10.04 -6.67
N PHE A 4 5.90 9.22 -6.14
CA PHE A 4 5.47 7.96 -6.74
C PHE A 4 4.11 8.13 -7.42
N ASN A 5 3.87 7.37 -8.48
CA ASN A 5 2.60 7.35 -9.20
C ASN A 5 2.01 5.93 -9.22
N SER A 6 0.88 5.75 -9.92
CA SER A 6 0.17 4.46 -9.98
C SER A 6 1.00 3.29 -10.53
N ARG A 7 2.07 3.54 -11.28
CA ARG A 7 2.94 2.49 -11.83
C ARG A 7 3.96 1.95 -10.84
N ASP A 8 4.20 2.68 -9.75
CA ASP A 8 5.09 2.25 -8.66
C ASP A 8 4.39 1.25 -7.70
N PHE A 9 3.12 0.95 -7.96
CA PHE A 9 2.29 0.03 -7.18
C PHE A 9 1.78 -1.11 -8.06
N LYS A 10 1.72 -2.32 -7.51
CA LYS A 10 1.08 -3.48 -8.14
C LYS A 10 -0.30 -3.70 -7.54
N LEU A 11 -1.31 -3.83 -8.40
CA LEU A 11 -2.67 -4.19 -7.99
C LEU A 11 -2.74 -5.69 -7.69
N HIS A 12 -3.37 -6.01 -6.57
CA HIS A 12 -3.83 -7.34 -6.19
C HIS A 12 -5.28 -7.22 -5.75
N VAL A 13 -6.16 -8.09 -6.27
CA VAL A 13 -7.60 -8.04 -5.93
C VAL A 13 -7.87 -9.16 -4.94
N ASP A 14 -8.21 -8.78 -3.72
CA ASP A 14 -8.56 -9.67 -2.63
C ASP A 14 -10.09 -9.71 -2.45
N PRO A 15 -10.71 -10.89 -2.28
CA PRO A 15 -12.17 -11.01 -2.15
C PRO A 15 -12.73 -10.45 -0.84
N GLU A 16 -11.91 -10.35 0.22
CA GLU A 16 -12.31 -9.83 1.53
C GLU A 16 -12.05 -8.32 1.63
N TYR A 17 -10.88 -7.86 1.15
CA TYR A 17 -10.41 -6.48 1.31
C TYR A 17 -10.55 -5.60 0.06
N GLY A 18 -10.87 -6.18 -1.10
CA GLY A 18 -10.99 -5.47 -2.37
C GLY A 18 -9.64 -5.18 -3.03
N ASN A 19 -9.43 -3.95 -3.49
CA ASN A 19 -8.22 -3.59 -4.22
C ASN A 19 -7.04 -3.30 -3.28
N CYS A 20 -6.05 -4.19 -3.28
CA CYS A 20 -4.79 -4.04 -2.57
C CYS A 20 -3.71 -3.48 -3.51
N TYR A 21 -2.89 -2.55 -3.01
CA TYR A 21 -1.79 -1.94 -3.77
C TYR A 21 -0.45 -2.17 -3.06
N THR A 22 0.44 -2.91 -3.69
CA THR A 22 1.76 -3.24 -3.15
C THR A 22 2.83 -2.32 -3.73
N PHE A 23 3.46 -1.49 -2.88
CA PHE A 23 4.64 -0.71 -3.22
C PHE A 23 5.90 -1.58 -3.16
N ASN A 24 6.92 -1.26 -3.96
CA ASN A 24 8.21 -1.98 -3.97
C ASN A 24 8.04 -3.50 -4.24
N PHE A 25 7.14 -3.86 -5.15
CA PHE A 25 6.76 -5.26 -5.41
C PHE A 25 7.76 -6.04 -6.27
N ASN A 26 8.70 -5.36 -6.93
CA ASN A 26 9.62 -5.97 -7.88
C ASN A 26 10.85 -6.51 -7.14
N ASP A 27 11.04 -7.82 -7.13
CA ASP A 27 12.17 -8.51 -6.50
C ASP A 27 13.52 -8.23 -7.18
N SER A 28 13.48 -7.84 -8.45
CA SER A 28 14.66 -7.54 -9.25
C SER A 28 15.15 -6.10 -9.06
N VAL A 29 14.27 -5.21 -8.56
CA VAL A 29 14.58 -3.79 -8.33
C VAL A 29 14.07 -3.38 -6.96
N GLU A 30 14.96 -3.45 -5.98
CA GLU A 30 14.65 -3.13 -4.59
C GLU A 30 14.87 -1.64 -4.28
N LEU A 31 13.81 -0.95 -3.85
CA LEU A 31 13.89 0.42 -3.34
C LEU A 31 14.30 0.41 -1.87
N LYS A 32 15.52 0.86 -1.58
CA LYS A 32 16.07 0.97 -0.22
C LYS A 32 16.17 2.41 0.24
N ASN A 33 15.92 2.62 1.53
CA ASN A 33 16.21 3.88 2.19
C ASN A 33 17.66 3.88 2.70
N SER A 34 18.39 4.97 2.44
CA SER A 34 19.77 5.13 2.92
C SER A 34 19.86 5.69 4.34
N ARG A 35 18.74 6.22 4.87
CA ARG A 35 18.66 6.85 6.19
C ARG A 35 17.34 6.50 6.87
N ALA A 36 17.39 6.30 8.17
CA ALA A 36 16.19 6.18 9.00
C ALA A 36 15.55 7.56 9.26
N GLY A 37 14.26 7.55 9.54
CA GLY A 37 13.50 8.74 9.94
C GLY A 37 12.27 8.99 9.06
N PRO A 38 11.24 9.69 9.59
CA PRO A 38 9.95 9.85 8.92
C PRO A 38 10.04 10.65 7.60
N MET A 39 11.09 11.47 7.44
CA MET A 39 11.33 12.26 6.22
C MET A 39 12.02 11.47 5.10
N TYR A 40 12.63 10.33 5.43
CA TYR A 40 13.39 9.50 4.49
C TYR A 40 12.68 8.16 4.20
N GLY A 41 11.50 7.94 4.78
CA GLY A 41 10.67 6.76 4.56
C GLY A 41 9.57 6.96 3.53
N LEU A 42 8.68 5.96 3.45
CA LEU A 42 7.47 6.04 2.64
C LEU A 42 6.43 6.94 3.33
N ARG A 43 5.93 7.94 2.62
CA ARG A 43 4.86 8.82 3.08
C ARG A 43 3.67 8.70 2.13
N LEU A 44 2.53 8.29 2.67
CA LEU A 44 1.29 8.10 1.93
C LEU A 44 0.26 9.13 2.37
N LEU A 45 -0.51 9.62 1.41
CA LEU A 45 -1.77 10.32 1.65
C LEU A 45 -2.86 9.46 1.00
N LEU A 46 -3.81 9.00 1.81
CA LEU A 46 -4.85 8.07 1.40
C LEU A 46 -6.19 8.76 1.60
N ASP A 47 -7.07 8.59 0.62
CA ASP A 47 -8.41 9.13 0.64
C ASP A 47 -9.42 7.98 0.77
N VAL A 48 -10.31 8.08 1.74
CA VAL A 48 -11.30 7.06 2.08
C VAL A 48 -12.67 7.72 2.07
N HIS A 49 -13.42 7.45 1.00
CA HIS A 49 -14.79 7.92 0.86
C HIS A 49 -15.73 6.98 1.60
N GLN A 50 -16.34 7.46 2.69
CA GLN A 50 -17.27 6.65 3.50
C GLN A 50 -18.56 6.30 2.74
N ASP A 51 -18.94 7.11 1.75
CA ASP A 51 -20.15 6.88 0.94
C ASP A 51 -20.05 5.62 0.06
N ASP A 52 -18.84 5.14 -0.21
CA ASP A 52 -18.59 3.92 -0.99
C ASP A 52 -18.74 2.63 -0.17
N TYR A 53 -18.94 2.74 1.16
CA TYR A 53 -19.08 1.59 2.05
C TYR A 53 -20.54 1.15 2.18
N MET A 54 -20.75 -0.15 2.43
CA MET A 54 -22.10 -0.67 2.68
C MET A 54 -22.62 -0.18 4.04
N PRO A 55 -23.94 0.06 4.20
CA PRO A 55 -24.52 0.53 5.46
C PRO A 55 -24.29 -0.42 6.65
N THR A 56 -23.99 -1.69 6.37
CA THR A 56 -23.72 -2.73 7.38
C THR A 56 -22.23 -2.89 7.67
N THR A 57 -21.34 -2.15 7.01
CA THR A 57 -19.90 -2.24 7.26
C THR A 57 -19.57 -1.60 8.60
N GLU A 58 -18.88 -2.35 9.47
CA GLU A 58 -18.59 -1.93 10.85
C GLU A 58 -17.59 -0.75 10.93
N ALA A 59 -16.64 -0.68 9.99
CA ALA A 59 -15.62 0.37 9.97
C ALA A 59 -15.15 0.69 8.54
N ALA A 60 -14.82 1.97 8.31
CA ALA A 60 -14.22 2.46 7.08
C ALA A 60 -12.77 2.89 7.34
N GLY A 61 -11.85 2.52 6.46
CA GLY A 61 -10.43 2.82 6.62
C GLY A 61 -9.54 2.03 5.67
N VAL A 62 -8.23 2.14 5.88
CA VAL A 62 -7.21 1.41 5.10
C VAL A 62 -6.41 0.50 6.02
N ARG A 63 -6.15 -0.73 5.56
CA ARG A 63 -5.23 -1.65 6.20
C ARG A 63 -3.87 -1.61 5.49
N ILE A 64 -2.81 -1.41 6.26
CA ILE A 64 -1.43 -1.38 5.75
C ILE A 64 -0.67 -2.56 6.34
N VAL A 65 -0.02 -3.34 5.48
CA VAL A 65 0.81 -4.48 5.87
C VAL A 65 2.22 -4.25 5.35
N VAL A 66 3.22 -4.49 6.19
CA VAL A 66 4.63 -4.45 5.82
C VAL A 66 5.13 -5.88 5.73
N HIS A 67 5.67 -6.26 4.57
CA HIS A 67 6.22 -7.58 4.32
C HIS A 67 7.48 -7.48 3.45
N GLU A 68 8.26 -8.56 3.39
CA GLU A 68 9.41 -8.67 2.50
C GLU A 68 8.98 -8.79 1.03
N GLN A 69 9.81 -8.37 0.09
CA GLN A 69 9.48 -8.47 -1.34
C GLN A 69 9.35 -9.93 -1.81
N VAL A 70 10.16 -10.82 -1.22
CA VAL A 70 10.18 -12.25 -1.51
C VAL A 70 9.48 -12.98 -0.37
N GLY A 71 8.16 -13.07 -0.51
CA GLY A 71 7.28 -13.72 0.44
C GLY A 71 5.87 -13.45 -0.06
N TYR A 72 5.02 -14.48 -0.04
CA TYR A 72 3.59 -14.31 -0.33
C TYR A 72 3.04 -13.26 0.64
N GLY A 73 2.96 -12.01 0.18
CA GLY A 73 2.36 -10.89 0.89
C GLY A 73 0.84 -11.00 0.94
N PHE A 74 0.28 -11.92 0.13
CA PHE A 74 -1.06 -12.51 0.14
C PHE A 74 -0.96 -13.85 -0.59
#